data_AF-Q6AG20-F1
#
_entry.id   AF-Q6AG20-F1
#
_cell.length_a   1.000
_cell.length_b   1.000
_cell.length_c   1.000
_cell.angle_alpha   90.00
_cell.angle_beta   90.00
_cell.angle_gamma   90.00
#
_symmetry.space_group_name_H-M   'P 1'
#
loop_
_entity.id
_entity.type
_entity.pdbx_description
1 polymer ?
#
loop_
_entity_poly.entity_id
_entity_poly.type
_entity_poly.pdbx_seq_one_letter_code
_entity_poly.pdbx_strand_id
1 'polypeptide(L)'
;MGGERFTVSEMTIEPHHVDTGTILGFNGTTEWALDSLAVEDALWMPREDQLRELLGGSFRHLSRTPGGYRVTILIGGEERPFEEDAATAYAQTLLSLIGASAL
;
A
#
# COMPACT_ATOMS: atom_id res chain seq x y z
N MET A 1 -5.56 22.92 -3.09
CA MET A 1 -4.64 23.36 -2.02
C MET A 1 -3.78 22.17 -1.66
N GLY A 2 -2.45 22.30 -1.74
CA GLY A 2 -1.56 21.21 -1.34
C GLY A 2 -1.44 21.22 0.18
N GLY A 3 -1.95 20.19 0.85
CA GLY A 3 -1.71 20.00 2.28
C GLY A 3 -0.23 19.73 2.54
N GLU A 4 0.26 20.14 3.71
CA GLU A 4 1.60 19.80 4.18
C GLU A 4 1.64 18.31 4.57
N ARG A 5 2.70 17.61 4.14
CA ARG A 5 2.87 16.18 4.43
C ARG A 5 3.84 16.03 5.57
N PHE A 6 3.40 15.32 6.61
CA PHE A 6 4.23 14.98 7.76
C PHE A 6 4.48 13.47 7.74
N THR A 7 5.72 13.07 8.04
CA THR A 7 6.08 11.66 8.22
C THR A 7 6.22 11.40 9.70
N VAL A 8 5.53 10.37 10.16
CA VAL A 8 5.63 9.88 11.52
C VAL A 8 6.74 8.81 11.55
N SER A 9 7.69 8.94 12.48
CA SER A 9 8.75 7.94 12.68
C SER A 9 8.16 6.58 13.03
N GLU A 10 8.94 5.52 12.84
CA GLU A 10 8.55 4.18 13.30
C GLU A 10 8.21 4.21 14.79
N MET A 11 7.02 3.73 15.13
CA MET A 11 6.48 3.79 16.50
C MET A 11 5.54 2.62 16.76
N THR A 12 5.34 2.33 18.04
CA THR A 12 4.40 1.28 18.44
C THR A 12 2.99 1.83 18.34
N ILE A 13 2.15 1.14 17.58
CA ILE A 13 0.73 1.46 17.41
C ILE A 13 -0.10 0.51 18.28
N GLU A 14 -0.95 1.08 19.13
CA GLU A 14 -1.83 0.31 20.01
C GLU A 14 -3.30 0.57 19.66
N PRO A 15 -4.07 -0.47 19.28
CA PRO A 15 -5.49 -0.32 19.03
C PRO A 15 -6.29 -0.29 20.34
N HIS A 16 -7.00 0.82 20.58
CA HIS A 16 -7.96 0.97 21.66
C HIS A 16 -9.39 0.81 21.12
N HIS A 17 -10.13 -0.15 21.68
CA HIS A 17 -11.52 -0.40 21.29
C HIS A 17 -12.45 0.38 22.22
N VAL A 18 -13.31 1.21 21.64
CA VAL A 18 -14.34 2.00 22.33
C VAL A 18 -15.70 1.73 21.69
N ASP A 19 -16.80 2.12 22.35
CA ASP A 19 -18.16 1.86 21.86
C ASP A 19 -18.42 2.45 20.45
N THR A 20 -17.69 3.50 20.08
CA THR A 20 -17.81 4.19 18.79
C THR A 20 -16.85 3.68 17.72
N GLY A 21 -15.95 2.73 18.00
CA GLY A 21 -14.99 2.20 17.03
C GLY A 21 -13.61 1.91 17.60
N THR A 22 -12.59 1.91 16.73
CA THR A 22 -11.20 1.66 17.11
C THR A 22 -10.38 2.93 16.92
N ILE A 23 -9.67 3.33 17.97
CA ILE A 23 -8.71 4.43 17.96
C ILE A 23 -7.30 3.83 17.97
N LEU A 24 -6.44 4.29 17.07
CA LEU A 24 -5.02 3.95 17.04
C LEU A 24 -4.28 4.93 17.93
N GLY A 25 -3.71 4.46 19.04
CA GLY A 25 -2.78 5.22 19.86
C GLY A 25 -1.35 5.05 19.34
N PHE A 26 -0.61 6.14 19.31
CA PHE A 26 0.77 6.20 18.81
C PHE A 26 1.72 6.49 19.96
N ASN A 27 2.46 5.47 20.41
CA ASN A 27 3.39 5.62 21.53
C ASN A 27 4.80 5.90 21.00
N GLY A 28 5.25 7.15 21.07
CA GLY A 28 6.57 7.52 20.54
C GLY A 28 7.01 8.97 20.76
N THR A 29 7.77 9.18 21.84
CA THR A 29 8.61 10.36 22.16
C THR A 29 7.91 11.64 22.68
N THR A 30 8.69 12.49 23.35
CA THR A 30 8.28 13.72 24.06
C THR A 30 8.07 14.95 23.15
N GLU A 31 8.22 14.79 21.83
CA GLU A 31 8.11 15.89 20.85
C GLU A 31 6.69 15.97 20.26
N TRP A 32 6.48 16.87 19.29
CA TRP A 32 5.19 17.03 18.60
C TRP A 32 4.82 15.74 17.87
N ALA A 33 3.99 14.93 18.50
CA ALA A 33 3.52 13.66 17.97
C ALA A 33 2.03 13.74 17.62
N LEU A 34 1.62 12.89 16.68
CA LEU A 34 0.22 12.53 16.53
C LEU A 34 -0.10 11.55 17.67
N ASP A 35 -0.92 11.95 18.64
CA ASP A 35 -1.22 11.07 19.80
C ASP A 35 -2.12 9.89 19.41
N SER A 36 -3.16 10.17 18.61
CA SER A 36 -4.11 9.15 18.18
C SER A 36 -4.86 9.51 16.89
N LEU A 37 -5.42 8.50 16.22
CA LEU A 37 -6.24 8.63 15.01
C LEU A 37 -7.36 7.58 15.04
N ALA A 38 -8.58 7.93 14.60
CA ALA A 38 -9.62 6.93 14.39
C ALA A 38 -9.27 6.02 13.20
N VAL A 39 -9.50 4.71 13.31
CA VAL A 39 -9.19 3.76 12.22
C VAL A 39 -9.92 4.10 10.92
N GLU A 40 -11.14 4.65 11.02
CA GLU A 40 -11.93 5.07 9.86
C GLU A 40 -11.36 6.29 9.11
N ASP A 41 -10.52 7.09 9.77
CA ASP A 41 -9.80 8.21 9.16
C ASP A 41 -8.46 7.75 8.55
N ALA A 42 -8.09 6.48 8.72
CA ALA A 42 -6.84 5.93 8.22
C ALA A 42 -7.02 5.26 6.85
N LEU A 43 -6.13 5.59 5.91
CA LEU A 43 -5.98 4.83 4.67
C LEU A 43 -4.78 3.88 4.79
N TRP A 44 -5.06 2.59 4.80
CA TRP A 44 -4.02 1.55 4.83
C TRP A 44 -3.50 1.29 3.42
N MET A 45 -2.24 1.66 3.18
CA MET A 45 -1.54 1.33 1.94
C MET A 45 -0.75 0.02 2.14
N PRO A 46 -1.02 -1.03 1.36
CA PRO A 46 -0.25 -2.28 1.47
C PRO A 46 1.23 -2.06 1.12
N ARG A 47 2.10 -2.79 1.81
CA ARG A 47 3.53 -2.85 1.48
C ARG A 47 3.77 -3.60 0.18
N GLU A 48 4.93 -3.38 -0.42
CA GLU A 48 5.32 -3.97 -1.70
C GLU A 48 5.27 -5.51 -1.70
N ASP A 49 5.73 -6.15 -0.62
CA ASP A 49 5.70 -7.61 -0.46
C ASP A 49 4.27 -8.13 -0.36
N GLN A 50 3.39 -7.45 0.38
CA GLN A 50 1.98 -7.80 0.47
C GLN A 50 1.30 -7.71 -0.90
N LEU A 51 1.57 -6.66 -1.67
CA LEU A 51 1.03 -6.53 -3.03
C LEU A 51 1.53 -7.66 -3.94
N ARG A 52 2.83 -7.99 -3.85
CA ARG A 52 3.44 -9.07 -4.62
C ARG A 52 2.83 -10.43 -4.29
N GLU A 53 2.57 -10.71 -3.03
CA GLU A 53 1.89 -11.94 -2.58
C GLU A 53 0.46 -12.02 -3.15
N LEU A 54 -0.29 -10.92 -3.14
CA LEU A 54 -1.66 -10.86 -3.65
C LEU A 54 -1.75 -11.10 -5.16
N LEU A 55 -0.70 -10.83 -5.94
CA LEU A 55 -0.65 -11.15 -7.37
C LEU A 55 -0.57 -12.66 -7.64
N GLY A 56 -0.11 -13.45 -6.67
CA GLY A 56 -0.04 -14.91 -6.76
C GLY A 56 0.53 -15.43 -8.07
N GLY A 57 -0.15 -16.40 -8.68
CA GLY A 57 0.29 -17.05 -9.92
C GLY A 57 0.32 -16.16 -11.17
N SER A 58 -0.28 -14.96 -11.11
CA SER A 58 -0.23 -13.99 -12.19
C SER A 58 1.08 -13.21 -12.21
N PHE A 59 1.80 -13.10 -11.09
CA PHE A 59 3.11 -12.43 -11.07
C PHE A 59 4.13 -13.14 -11.96
N ARG A 60 4.91 -12.36 -12.73
CA ARG A 60 6.00 -12.89 -13.56
C ARG A 60 7.35 -12.40 -13.09
N HIS A 61 7.57 -11.09 -13.11
CA HIS A 61 8.83 -10.51 -12.65
C HIS A 61 8.70 -9.01 -12.35
N LEU A 62 9.66 -8.53 -11.57
CA LEU A 62 9.99 -7.12 -11.38
C LEU A 62 11.31 -6.87 -12.10
N SER A 63 11.39 -5.81 -12.91
CA SER A 63 12.63 -5.37 -13.55
C SER A 63 12.91 -3.90 -13.31
N ARG A 64 14.20 -3.54 -13.22
CA ARG A 64 14.62 -2.14 -13.15
C ARG A 64 14.52 -1.51 -14.54
N THR A 65 14.04 -0.29 -14.60
CA THR A 65 13.95 0.51 -15.83
C THR A 65 14.78 1.78 -15.66
N PRO A 66 15.04 2.54 -16.74
CA PRO A 66 15.70 3.84 -16.62
C PRO A 66 14.93 4.84 -15.72
N GLY A 67 13.60 4.71 -15.65
CA GLY A 67 12.71 5.63 -14.93
C GLY A 67 12.20 5.13 -13.58
N GLY A 68 12.45 3.87 -13.22
CA GLY A 68 11.89 3.26 -12.01
C GLY A 68 11.91 1.74 -12.10
N TYR A 69 10.73 1.15 -11.97
CA TYR A 69 10.51 -0.29 -11.96
C TYR A 69 9.37 -0.69 -12.88
N ARG A 70 9.45 -1.90 -13.44
CA ARG A 70 8.38 -2.52 -14.21
C ARG A 70 7.94 -3.80 -13.53
N VAL A 71 6.65 -3.90 -13.22
CA VAL A 71 6.04 -5.15 -12.77
C VAL A 71 5.27 -5.75 -13.95
N THR A 72 5.58 -7.00 -14.29
CA THR A 72 4.92 -7.75 -15.36
C THR A 72 4.05 -8.84 -14.74
N ILE A 73 2.79 -8.90 -15.16
CA ILE A 73 1.84 -9.96 -14.78
C ILE A 73 1.26 -10.67 -16.01
N LEU A 74 0.74 -11.88 -15.83
CA LEU A 74 0.03 -12.64 -16.85
C LEU A 74 -1.48 -12.69 -16.54
N ILE A 75 -2.30 -12.18 -17.46
CA ILE A 75 -3.77 -12.25 -17.39
C ILE A 75 -4.28 -12.78 -18.73
N GLY A 76 -5.04 -13.89 -18.71
CA GLY A 76 -5.64 -14.45 -19.92
C GLY A 76 -4.63 -14.92 -20.97
N GLY A 77 -3.42 -15.29 -20.55
CA GLY A 77 -2.33 -15.69 -21.47
C GLY A 77 -1.50 -14.53 -22.02
N GLU A 78 -1.89 -13.28 -21.73
CA GLU A 78 -1.19 -12.08 -22.21
C GLU A 78 -0.41 -11.42 -21.08
N GLU A 79 0.84 -11.02 -21.38
CA GLU A 79 1.66 -10.26 -20.45
C GLU A 79 1.23 -8.80 -20.42
N ARG A 80 1.16 -8.24 -19.20
CA ARG A 80 0.82 -6.83 -18.97
C ARG A 80 1.87 -6.18 -18.08
N PRO A 81 2.70 -5.28 -18.65
CA PRO A 81 3.68 -4.53 -17.89
C PRO A 81 3.10 -3.20 -17.36
N PHE A 82 3.50 -2.82 -16.15
CA PHE A 82 3.21 -1.50 -15.56
C PHE A 82 4.50 -0.88 -15.04
N GLU A 83 4.74 0.39 -15.37
CA GLU A 83 5.97 1.12 -15.02
C GLU A 83 5.70 2.33 -14.14
N GLU A 84 6.33 2.33 -12.96
CA GLU A 84 6.32 3.41 -11.96
C GLU A 84 7.43 3.11 -10.93
N ASP A 85 7.39 3.74 -9.75
CA ASP A 85 7.96 3.21 -8.54
C ASP A 85 7.42 1.80 -8.27
N ALA A 86 8.19 0.99 -7.55
CA ALA A 86 7.88 -0.41 -7.37
C ALA A 86 6.49 -0.61 -6.72
N ALA A 87 6.17 0.14 -5.66
CA ALA A 87 4.93 -0.01 -4.93
C ALA A 87 3.73 0.35 -5.81
N THR A 88 3.79 1.46 -6.55
CA THR A 88 2.71 1.88 -7.45
C THR A 88 2.55 0.90 -8.62
N ALA A 89 3.65 0.40 -9.21
CA ALA A 89 3.59 -0.60 -10.27
C ALA A 89 2.91 -1.91 -9.78
N TYR A 90 3.25 -2.39 -8.58
CA TYR A 90 2.56 -3.54 -7.99
C TYR A 90 1.08 -3.24 -7.73
N ALA A 91 0.74 -2.07 -7.18
CA ALA A 91 -0.64 -1.71 -6.92
C ALA A 91 -1.48 -1.66 -8.20
N GLN A 92 -0.97 -1.05 -9.27
CA GLN A 92 -1.65 -0.98 -10.57
C GLN A 92 -1.86 -2.37 -11.19
N THR A 93 -0.86 -3.25 -11.10
CA THR A 93 -1.00 -4.63 -11.60
C THR A 93 -2.07 -5.40 -10.83
N LEU A 94 -2.13 -5.25 -9.51
CA LEU A 94 -3.15 -5.90 -8.68
C LEU A 94 -4.55 -5.37 -8.99
N LEU A 95 -4.70 -4.06 -9.20
CA LEU A 95 -5.96 -3.47 -9.67
C LEU A 95 -6.37 -4.02 -11.04
N SER A 96 -5.42 -4.20 -11.97
CA SER A 96 -5.70 -4.81 -13.27
C SER A 96 -6.16 -6.26 -13.15
N LEU A 97 -5.56 -7.03 -12.22
CA LEU A 97 -5.95 -8.42 -11.94
C LEU A 97 -7.36 -8.49 -11.33
N ILE A 98 -7.67 -7.65 -10.35
CA ILE A 98 -9.01 -7.57 -9.74
C ILE A 98 -10.06 -7.17 -10.77
N GLY A 99 -9.75 -6.18 -11.61
CA GLY A 99 -10.66 -5.76 -12.67
C GLY A 99 -10.93 -6.86 -13.70
N ALA A 100 -9.93 -7.72 -13.97
CA ALA A 100 -10.06 -8.84 -14.89
C ALA A 100 -10.79 -10.05 -14.29
N SER A 101 -10.78 -10.23 -12.97
CA SER A 101 -11.50 -11.31 -12.29
C SER A 101 -12.97 -10.99 -12.00
N ALA A 102 -13.35 -9.71 -12.06
CA ALA A 102 -14.72 -9.25 -11.90
C ALA A 102 -15.57 -9.35 -13.19
N LEU A 103 -14.97 -9.80 -14.30
CA LEU A 103 -15.61 -10.03 -15.61
C LEU A 103 -15.93 -11.52 -15.80
#